data_AF-A0AAD4MB60-F1
#
_entry.id   AF-A0AAD4MB60-F1
#
_cell.length_a   1.000
_cell.length_b   1.000
_cell.length_c   1.000
_cell.angle_alpha   90.00
_cell.angle_beta   90.00
_cell.angle_gamma   90.00
#
_symmetry.space_group_name_H-M   'P 1'
#
loop_
_entity.id
_entity.type
_entity.pdbx_description
1 polymer ?
#
loop_
_entity_poly.entity_id
_entity_poly.type
_entity_poly.pdbx_seq_one_letter_code
_entity_poly.pdbx_strand_id
1 'polypeptide(L)'
;MDFDFRCNRLSCRKLLTDKAVVVSSHIFCLDCANELFSASRLCPACETSLTEPDDVVVSSLHPSNDYKTSVLSGLNPATILEISSRAISFWQYQIHQENSFQHAVVRNVNDKNAQLQKQLENLVREEISSELQRRPNNLHTDLERDLDLERRKSRDLQETSRERDKEYQKLKV
;
A
#
# COMPACT_ATOMS: atom_id res chain seq x y z
N MET A 1 8.70 -20.34 13.99
CA MET A 1 8.04 -19.03 13.97
C MET A 1 7.26 -18.96 15.26
N ASP A 2 7.74 -18.15 16.19
CA ASP A 2 7.00 -17.89 17.42
C ASP A 2 5.84 -16.97 17.04
N PHE A 3 4.62 -17.50 17.17
CA PHE A 3 3.41 -16.77 16.81
C PHE A 3 2.97 -15.91 17.97
N ASP A 4 3.56 -14.73 18.05
CA ASP A 4 3.22 -13.72 19.04
C ASP A 4 1.85 -13.10 18.74
N PHE A 5 1.08 -12.83 19.80
CA PHE A 5 -0.20 -12.16 19.65
C PHE A 5 -0.04 -10.71 19.16
N ARG A 6 -0.98 -10.26 18.34
CA ARG A 6 -1.12 -8.85 17.94
C ARG A 6 -2.42 -8.28 18.46
N CYS A 7 -2.41 -7.00 18.81
CA CYS A 7 -3.62 -6.28 19.23
C CYS A 7 -4.74 -6.40 18.18
N ASN A 8 -5.94 -6.82 18.59
CA ASN A 8 -7.09 -7.03 17.69
C ASN A 8 -7.73 -5.72 17.23
N ARG A 9 -7.30 -4.57 17.75
CA ARG A 9 -7.65 -3.27 17.16
C ARG A 9 -6.95 -3.11 15.81
N LEU A 10 -7.72 -3.05 14.73
CA LEU A 10 -7.23 -3.03 13.35
C LEU A 10 -6.29 -1.86 13.02
N SER A 11 -6.47 -0.72 13.68
CA SER A 11 -5.59 0.45 13.54
C SER A 11 -4.31 0.37 14.39
N CYS A 12 -4.25 -0.52 15.38
CA CYS A 12 -3.09 -0.67 16.27
C CYS A 12 -2.16 -1.81 15.83
N ARG A 13 -2.67 -3.05 15.80
CA ARG A 13 -1.93 -4.28 15.42
C ARG A 13 -0.54 -4.47 16.08
N LYS A 14 -0.27 -3.76 17.18
CA LYS A 14 1.00 -3.82 17.90
C LYS A 14 1.22 -5.25 18.43
N LEU A 15 2.48 -5.69 18.37
CA LEU A 15 2.92 -6.93 19.00
C LEU A 15 2.71 -6.87 20.51
N LEU A 16 2.14 -7.92 21.08
CA LEU A 16 1.88 -8.02 22.51
C LEU A 16 3.02 -8.82 23.15
N THR A 17 3.75 -8.19 24.06
CA THR A 17 5.00 -8.75 24.58
C THR A 17 4.94 -9.08 26.07
N ASP A 18 4.48 -8.17 26.94
CA ASP A 18 4.50 -8.40 28.38
C ASP A 18 3.09 -8.73 28.91
N LYS A 19 2.19 -7.75 28.80
CA LYS A 19 0.80 -7.86 29.28
C LYS A 19 -0.18 -7.52 28.17
N ALA A 20 -1.33 -8.16 28.24
CA ALA A 20 -2.43 -7.93 27.32
C ALA A 20 -3.77 -8.05 28.05
N VAL A 21 -4.80 -7.44 27.49
CA VAL A 21 -6.17 -7.61 27.94
C VAL A 21 -6.86 -8.62 27.04
N VAL A 22 -7.30 -9.73 27.61
CA VAL A 22 -8.05 -10.79 26.92
C VAL A 22 -9.53 -10.59 27.20
N VAL A 23 -10.33 -10.64 26.15
CA VAL A 23 -11.77 -10.44 26.20
C VAL A 23 -12.48 -11.46 25.35
N SER A 24 -13.05 -12.49 26.00
CA SER A 24 -13.71 -13.63 25.36
C SER A 24 -12.82 -14.25 24.25
N SER A 25 -12.97 -13.81 23.00
CA SER A 25 -12.20 -14.26 21.82
C SER A 25 -11.21 -13.24 21.25
N HIS A 26 -10.97 -12.10 21.92
CA HIS A 26 -10.09 -11.04 21.43
C HIS A 26 -8.99 -10.69 22.43
N ILE A 27 -7.87 -10.16 21.93
CA ILE A 27 -6.75 -9.72 22.76
C ILE A 27 -6.29 -8.31 22.35
N PHE A 28 -6.01 -7.47 23.33
CA PHE A 28 -5.66 -6.06 23.12
C PHE A 28 -4.41 -5.66 23.92
N CYS A 29 -3.68 -4.66 23.43
CA CYS A 29 -2.67 -4.00 24.26
C CYS A 29 -3.36 -3.18 25.37
N LEU A 30 -2.62 -2.92 26.45
CA LEU A 30 -3.12 -2.12 27.57
C LEU A 30 -3.60 -0.73 27.14
N ASP A 31 -2.89 -0.07 26.21
CA ASP A 31 -3.24 1.27 25.74
C ASP A 31 -4.64 1.29 25.09
N CYS A 32 -4.88 0.38 24.14
CA CYS A 32 -6.18 0.27 23.47
C CYS A 32 -7.29 -0.18 24.42
N ALA A 33 -6.97 -1.08 25.36
CA ALA A 33 -7.93 -1.53 26.33
C ALA A 33 -8.38 -0.39 27.27
N ASN A 34 -7.43 0.38 27.79
CA ASN A 34 -7.71 1.51 28.67
C ASN A 34 -8.52 2.61 27.97
N GLU A 35 -8.28 2.85 26.68
CA GLU A 35 -9.02 3.83 25.89
C GLU A 35 -10.47 3.38 25.61
N LEU A 36 -10.68 2.09 25.29
CA LEU A 36 -11.93 1.61 24.69
C LEU A 36 -12.88 0.95 25.70
N PHE A 37 -12.37 0.25 26.72
CA PHE A 37 -13.24 -0.38 27.73
C PHE A 37 -13.81 0.61 28.74
N SER A 38 -13.20 1.79 28.92
CA SER A 38 -13.73 2.82 29.82
C SER A 38 -15.02 3.48 29.31
N ALA A 39 -15.29 3.39 28.00
CA ALA A 39 -16.42 4.04 27.36
C ALA A 39 -17.67 3.14 27.27
N SER A 40 -17.49 1.83 27.12
CA SER A 40 -18.60 0.86 27.01
C SER A 40 -18.15 -0.54 27.44
N ARG A 41 -19.04 -1.30 28.07
CA ARG A 41 -18.83 -2.74 28.38
C ARG A 41 -19.02 -3.61 27.15
N LEU A 42 -18.42 -3.23 26.02
CA LEU A 42 -18.51 -3.94 24.76
C LEU A 42 -17.11 -4.29 24.26
N CYS A 43 -16.97 -5.43 23.59
CA CYS A 43 -15.72 -5.80 22.94
C CYS A 43 -15.40 -4.82 21.80
N PRO A 44 -14.21 -4.18 21.78
CA PRO A 44 -13.88 -3.21 20.74
C PRO A 44 -13.71 -3.80 19.32
N ALA A 45 -13.67 -5.13 19.21
CA ALA A 45 -13.49 -5.81 17.92
C ALA A 45 -14.78 -6.42 17.35
N CYS A 46 -15.69 -6.88 18.20
CA CYS A 46 -16.91 -7.58 17.77
C CYS A 46 -18.20 -7.10 18.45
N GLU A 47 -18.12 -6.05 19.28
CA GLU A 47 -19.24 -5.41 19.97
C GLU A 47 -20.04 -6.33 20.91
N THR A 48 -19.53 -7.54 21.20
CA THR A 48 -20.12 -8.45 22.18
C THR A 48 -20.13 -7.78 23.56
N SER A 49 -21.27 -7.85 24.24
CA SER A 49 -21.43 -7.32 25.60
C SER A 49 -20.59 -8.12 26.60
N LEU A 50 -19.93 -7.39 27.51
CA LEU A 50 -19.01 -7.90 28.52
C LEU A 50 -19.62 -7.72 29.90
N THR A 51 -20.55 -8.60 30.24
CA THR A 51 -21.35 -8.50 31.47
C THR A 51 -20.85 -9.41 32.58
N GLU A 52 -20.09 -10.45 32.24
CA GLU A 52 -19.59 -11.43 33.20
C GLU A 52 -18.35 -10.93 33.95
N PRO A 53 -18.12 -11.37 35.19
CA PRO A 53 -16.99 -10.93 36.01
C PRO A 53 -15.61 -11.18 35.34
N ASP A 54 -15.47 -12.27 34.59
CA ASP A 54 -14.23 -12.71 33.96
C ASP A 54 -14.17 -12.39 32.46
N ASP A 55 -15.06 -11.53 31.94
CA ASP A 55 -15.07 -11.14 30.53
C ASP A 55 -13.87 -10.28 30.14
N VAL A 56 -13.23 -9.61 31.10
CA VAL A 56 -12.07 -8.75 30.86
C VAL A 56 -10.95 -9.11 31.82
N VAL A 57 -9.93 -9.78 31.29
CA VAL A 57 -8.80 -10.26 32.10
C VAL A 57 -7.50 -9.65 31.61
N VAL A 58 -6.74 -9.05 32.53
CA VAL A 58 -5.36 -8.67 32.27
C VAL A 58 -4.48 -9.91 32.42
N SER A 59 -3.90 -10.37 31.32
CA SER A 59 -3.06 -11.56 31.28
C SER A 59 -1.58 -11.17 31.11
N SER A 60 -0.71 -11.89 31.82
CA SER A 60 0.73 -11.88 31.56
C SER A 60 1.04 -12.92 30.48
N LEU A 61 1.72 -12.48 29.41
CA LEU A 61 2.13 -13.36 28.31
C LEU A 61 3.38 -14.18 28.66
N HIS A 62 4.12 -13.74 29.68
CA HIS A 62 5.30 -14.42 30.20
C HIS A 62 5.17 -14.63 31.71
N PRO A 63 4.27 -15.53 32.16
CA PRO A 63 4.10 -15.81 33.58
C PRO A 63 5.35 -16.49 34.17
N SER A 64 5.58 -16.27 35.47
CA SER A 64 6.64 -16.94 36.22
C SER A 64 6.41 -18.45 36.28
N ASN A 65 7.47 -19.23 36.53
CA ASN A 65 7.34 -20.68 36.69
C ASN A 65 6.43 -21.03 37.87
N ASP A 66 6.54 -20.30 38.98
CA ASP A 66 5.66 -20.50 40.15
C ASP A 66 4.19 -20.31 39.78
N TYR A 67 3.86 -19.28 38.99
CA TYR A 67 2.49 -19.07 38.51
C TYR A 67 2.02 -20.21 37.61
N LYS A 68 2.86 -20.67 36.67
CA LYS A 68 2.54 -21.81 35.79
C LYS A 68 2.23 -23.08 36.59
N THR A 69 2.96 -23.32 37.68
CA THR A 69 2.72 -24.45 38.57
C THR A 69 1.45 -24.25 39.40
N SER A 70 1.21 -23.05 39.92
CA SER A 70 0.11 -22.79 40.84
C SER A 70 -1.25 -22.66 40.17
N VAL A 71 -1.33 -22.09 38.96
CA VAL A 71 -2.58 -21.65 38.33
C VAL A 71 -3.59 -22.77 38.09
N LEU A 72 -3.13 -24.01 37.91
CA LEU A 72 -4.00 -25.20 37.74
C LEU A 72 -3.94 -26.17 38.94
N SER A 73 -3.12 -25.86 39.96
CA SER A 73 -2.98 -26.71 41.14
C SER A 73 -4.27 -26.73 41.96
N GLY A 74 -4.75 -27.92 42.32
CA GLY A 74 -6.00 -28.12 43.07
C GLY A 74 -7.24 -28.37 42.21
N LEU A 75 -7.11 -28.31 40.88
CA LEU A 75 -8.18 -28.67 39.95
C LEU A 75 -8.14 -30.17 39.61
N ASN A 76 -9.29 -30.75 39.28
CA ASN A 76 -9.35 -32.13 38.80
C ASN A 76 -8.86 -32.23 37.35
N PRO A 77 -8.43 -33.43 36.88
CA PRO A 77 -7.91 -33.61 35.52
C PRO A 77 -8.87 -33.19 34.40
N ALA A 78 -10.18 -33.38 34.57
CA ALA A 78 -11.16 -33.01 33.56
C ALA A 78 -11.19 -31.48 33.35
N THR A 79 -11.24 -30.71 34.45
CA THR A 79 -11.20 -29.24 34.40
C THR A 79 -9.88 -28.73 33.84
N ILE A 80 -8.74 -29.35 34.18
CA ILE A 80 -7.42 -28.98 33.64
C ILE A 80 -7.39 -29.13 32.10
N LEU A 81 -7.89 -30.26 31.59
CA LEU A 81 -7.94 -30.52 30.15
C LEU A 81 -8.92 -29.58 29.45
N GLU A 82 -10.05 -29.26 30.07
CA GLU A 82 -11.01 -28.30 29.53
C GLU A 82 -10.40 -26.89 29.39
N ILE A 83 -9.76 -26.38 30.45
CA ILE A 83 -9.08 -25.08 30.41
C ILE A 83 -8.00 -25.07 29.32
N SER A 84 -7.19 -26.12 29.26
CA SER A 84 -6.11 -26.24 28.26
C SER A 84 -6.67 -26.25 26.84
N SER A 85 -7.74 -27.01 26.60
CA SER A 85 -8.42 -27.07 25.30
C SER A 85 -8.93 -25.68 24.87
N ARG A 86 -9.63 -24.97 25.76
CA ARG A 86 -10.13 -23.61 25.50
C ARG A 86 -9.00 -22.62 25.21
N ALA A 87 -7.90 -22.67 25.96
CA ALA A 87 -6.74 -21.82 25.73
C ALA A 87 -6.08 -22.08 24.37
N ILE A 88 -5.98 -23.35 23.96
CA ILE A 88 -5.47 -23.73 22.63
C ILE A 88 -6.41 -23.22 21.53
N SER A 89 -7.72 -23.42 21.68
CA SER A 89 -8.70 -22.91 20.70
C SER A 89 -8.63 -21.39 20.56
N PHE A 90 -8.47 -20.67 21.67
CA PHE A 90 -8.25 -19.23 21.64
C PHE A 90 -6.99 -18.86 20.86
N TRP A 91 -5.86 -19.52 21.13
CA TRP A 91 -4.62 -19.28 20.40
C TRP A 91 -4.78 -19.56 18.90
N GLN A 92 -5.35 -20.70 18.54
CA GLN A 92 -5.63 -21.07 17.15
C GLN A 92 -6.50 -20.03 16.43
N TYR A 93 -7.53 -19.53 17.12
CA TYR A 93 -8.37 -18.46 16.61
C TYR A 93 -7.56 -17.18 16.34
N GLN A 94 -6.69 -16.75 17.26
CA GLN A 94 -5.84 -15.58 17.02
C GLN A 94 -4.90 -15.78 15.83
N ILE A 95 -4.31 -16.97 15.67
CA ILE A 95 -3.44 -17.28 14.53
C ILE A 95 -4.21 -17.23 13.22
N HIS A 96 -5.42 -17.82 13.19
CA HIS A 96 -6.27 -17.75 12.02
C HIS A 96 -6.65 -16.31 11.65
N GLN A 97 -7.03 -15.51 12.64
CA GLN A 97 -7.35 -14.09 12.43
C GLN A 97 -6.16 -13.29 11.91
N GLU A 98 -4.95 -13.53 12.43
CA GLU A 98 -3.73 -12.88 11.92
C GLU A 98 -3.43 -13.28 10.48
N ASN A 99 -3.52 -14.57 10.14
CA ASN A 99 -3.32 -15.03 8.76
C ASN A 99 -4.33 -14.39 7.80
N SER A 100 -5.62 -14.38 8.18
CA SER A 100 -6.67 -13.74 7.38
C SER A 100 -6.41 -12.24 7.18
N PHE A 101 -5.97 -11.54 8.23
CA PHE A 101 -5.58 -10.13 8.14
C PHE A 101 -4.40 -9.92 7.19
N GLN A 102 -3.32 -10.70 7.34
CA GLN A 102 -2.14 -10.61 6.47
C GLN A 102 -2.48 -10.88 5.01
N HIS A 103 -3.31 -11.89 4.73
CA HIS A 103 -3.81 -12.16 3.38
C HIS A 103 -4.57 -10.98 2.78
N ALA A 104 -5.44 -10.32 3.57
CA ALA A 104 -6.16 -9.15 3.12
C ALA A 104 -5.23 -7.96 2.83
N VAL A 105 -4.21 -7.74 3.67
CA VAL A 105 -3.19 -6.69 3.46
C VAL A 105 -2.41 -6.93 2.18
N VAL A 106 -1.90 -8.15 1.97
CA VAL A 106 -1.15 -8.52 0.76
C VAL A 106 -2.01 -8.32 -0.48
N ARG A 107 -3.28 -8.76 -0.45
CA ARG A 107 -4.22 -8.53 -1.56
C ARG A 107 -4.40 -7.04 -1.85
N ASN A 108 -4.65 -6.22 -0.84
CA ASN A 108 -4.84 -4.77 -1.01
C ASN A 108 -3.61 -4.09 -1.64
N VAL A 109 -2.42 -4.46 -1.17
CA VAL A 109 -1.15 -3.94 -1.72
C VAL A 109 -0.98 -4.38 -3.18
N ASN A 110 -1.25 -5.64 -3.51
CA ASN A 110 -1.17 -6.14 -4.88
C ASN A 110 -2.18 -5.45 -5.82
N ASP A 111 -3.42 -5.26 -5.36
CA ASP A 111 -4.45 -4.58 -6.14
C ASP A 111 -4.06 -3.13 -6.43
N LYS A 112 -3.52 -2.40 -5.43
CA LYS A 112 -2.99 -1.04 -5.61
C LYS A 112 -1.79 -1.01 -6.53
N ASN A 113 -0.88 -1.97 -6.41
CA ASN A 113 0.29 -2.06 -7.28
C ASN A 113 -0.11 -2.29 -8.73
N ALA A 114 -1.06 -3.20 -8.99
CA ALA A 114 -1.60 -3.43 -10.33
C ALA A 114 -2.31 -2.20 -10.90
N GLN A 115 -3.03 -1.44 -10.08
CA GLN A 115 -3.65 -0.16 -10.48
C GLN A 115 -2.59 0.88 -10.87
N LEU A 116 -1.56 1.07 -10.04
CA LEU A 116 -0.47 2.01 -10.32
C LEU A 116 0.31 1.60 -11.58
N GLN A 117 0.58 0.32 -11.76
CA GLN A 117 1.25 -0.20 -12.95
C GLN A 117 0.43 0.09 -14.22
N LYS A 118 -0.88 -0.14 -14.19
CA LYS A 118 -1.77 0.18 -15.31
C LYS A 118 -1.83 1.70 -15.58
N GLN A 119 -1.86 2.53 -14.55
CA GLN A 119 -1.80 3.98 -14.70
C GLN A 119 -0.51 4.43 -15.39
N LEU A 120 0.63 3.87 -14.98
CA LEU A 120 1.92 4.14 -15.59
C LEU A 120 1.95 3.71 -17.07
N GLU A 121 1.48 2.51 -17.38
CA GLU A 121 1.41 2.00 -18.76
C GLU A 121 0.53 2.89 -19.66
N ASN A 122 -0.58 3.40 -19.12
CA ASN A 122 -1.46 4.31 -19.85
C ASN A 122 -0.78 5.66 -20.11
N LEU A 123 -0.13 6.26 -19.10
CA LEU A 123 0.60 7.52 -19.26
C LEU A 123 1.74 7.39 -20.27
N VAL A 124 2.51 6.31 -20.22
CA VAL A 124 3.58 6.05 -21.18
C VAL A 124 3.00 5.90 -22.59
N ARG A 125 1.87 5.20 -22.74
CA ARG A 125 1.21 5.04 -24.04
C ARG A 125 0.68 6.37 -24.58
N GLU A 126 0.07 7.18 -23.74
CA GLU A 126 -0.43 8.52 -24.09
C GLU A 126 0.71 9.43 -24.52
N GLU A 127 1.83 9.43 -23.80
CA GLU A 127 3.02 10.22 -24.15
C GLU A 127 3.66 9.75 -25.45
N ILE A 128 3.81 8.44 -25.66
CA ILE A 128 4.30 7.91 -26.94
C ILE A 128 3.36 8.32 -28.09
N SER A 129 2.04 8.26 -27.86
CA SER A 129 1.05 8.65 -28.88
C SER A 129 1.11 10.15 -29.19
N SER A 130 1.29 10.99 -28.16
CA SER A 130 1.40 12.44 -28.31
C SER A 130 2.68 12.81 -29.06
N GLU A 131 3.82 12.20 -28.72
CA GLU A 131 5.11 12.41 -29.38
C GLU A 131 5.08 11.94 -30.84
N LEU A 132 4.46 10.79 -31.13
CA LEU A 132 4.26 10.31 -32.49
C LEU A 132 3.41 11.25 -33.35
N GLN A 133 2.47 11.99 -32.75
CA GLN A 133 1.67 13.00 -33.47
C GLN A 133 2.41 14.34 -33.60
N ARG A 134 3.12 14.78 -32.56
CA ARG A 134 3.84 16.07 -32.55
C ARG A 134 5.05 16.08 -33.47
N ARG A 135 5.81 14.98 -33.50
CA ARG A 135 7.09 14.91 -34.21
C ARG A 135 6.96 15.11 -35.73
N PRO A 136 6.04 14.44 -36.46
CA PRO A 136 5.85 14.69 -37.89
C PRO A 136 5.40 16.11 -38.19
N ASN A 137 4.50 16.66 -37.37
CA ASN A 137 4.01 18.04 -37.53
C ASN A 137 5.15 19.05 -37.38
N ASN A 138 5.98 18.90 -36.34
CA ASN A 138 7.15 19.76 -36.14
C ASN A 138 8.13 19.64 -37.30
N LEU A 139 8.45 18.41 -37.75
CA LEU A 139 9.31 18.20 -38.91
C LEU A 139 8.73 18.84 -40.18
N HIS A 140 7.43 18.73 -40.41
CA HIS A 140 6.77 19.34 -41.56
C HIS A 140 6.91 20.86 -41.54
N THR A 141 6.62 21.49 -40.39
CA THR A 141 6.77 22.94 -40.23
C THR A 141 8.20 23.42 -40.41
N ASP A 142 9.19 22.66 -39.92
CA ASP A 142 10.61 22.99 -40.10
C ASP A 142 11.04 22.82 -41.57
N LEU A 143 10.61 21.76 -42.24
CA LEU A 143 10.88 21.54 -43.66
C LEU A 143 10.23 22.62 -44.56
N GLU A 144 9.01 23.06 -44.23
CA GLU A 144 8.35 24.18 -44.93
C GLU A 144 9.15 25.48 -44.77
N ARG A 145 9.68 25.75 -43.57
CA ARG A 145 10.52 26.91 -43.32
C ARG A 145 11.82 26.86 -44.14
N ASP A 146 12.49 25.71 -44.16
CA ASP A 146 13.74 25.53 -44.92
C ASP A 146 13.51 25.66 -46.44
N LEU A 147 12.40 25.09 -46.94
CA LEU A 147 12.02 25.21 -48.35
C LEU A 147 11.80 26.67 -48.75
N ASP A 148 11.13 27.46 -47.91
CA ASP A 148 10.91 28.88 -48.16
C ASP A 148 12.20 29.71 -48.14
N LEU A 149 13.16 29.35 -47.28
CA LEU A 149 14.49 29.95 -47.27
C LEU A 149 15.27 29.65 -48.55
N GLU A 150 15.27 28.40 -49.02
CA GLU A 150 15.93 28.04 -50.27
C GLU A 150 15.25 28.67 -51.49
N ARG A 151 13.92 28.78 -51.49
CA ARG A 151 13.19 29.53 -52.54
C ARG A 151 13.59 31.00 -52.58
N ARG A 152 13.80 31.64 -51.42
CA ARG A 152 14.28 33.04 -51.35
C ARG A 152 15.70 33.14 -51.94
N LYS A 153 16.63 32.32 -51.46
CA LYS A 153 18.01 32.29 -51.98
C LYS A 153 18.08 32.04 -53.49
N SER A 154 17.26 31.13 -54.00
CA SER A 154 17.20 30.82 -55.43
C SER A 154 16.76 32.03 -56.25
N ARG A 155 15.74 32.78 -55.79
CA ARG A 155 15.32 34.04 -56.43
C ARG A 155 16.43 35.09 -56.41
N ASP A 156 17.08 35.29 -55.27
CA ASP A 156 18.16 36.27 -55.12
C ASP A 156 19.34 35.96 -56.05
N LEU A 157 19.72 34.68 -56.16
CA LEU A 157 20.76 34.22 -57.09
C LEU A 157 20.36 34.40 -58.55
N GLN A 158 19.09 34.14 -58.90
CA GLN A 158 18.57 34.35 -60.24
C GLN A 158 18.62 35.83 -60.64
N GLU A 159 18.25 36.72 -59.72
CA GLU A 159 18.31 38.16 -59.91
C GLU A 159 19.76 38.64 -60.07
N THR A 160 20.66 38.22 -59.16
CA THR A 160 22.09 38.50 -59.24
C THR A 160 22.70 38.02 -60.56
N SER A 161 22.32 36.82 -61.03
CA SER A 161 22.80 36.31 -62.32
C SER A 161 22.32 37.16 -63.49
N ARG A 162 21.04 37.55 -63.50
CA ARG A 162 20.48 38.41 -64.55
C ARG A 162 21.13 39.80 -64.56
N GLU A 163 21.47 40.35 -63.41
CA GLU A 163 22.19 41.62 -63.31
C GLU A 163 23.59 41.50 -63.88
N ARG A 164 24.34 40.46 -63.49
CA ARG A 164 25.67 40.19 -64.06
C ARG A 164 25.61 39.97 -65.58
N ASP A 165 24.61 39.25 -66.08
CA ASP A 165 24.43 39.05 -67.52
C ASP A 165 24.19 40.40 -68.23
N LYS A 166 23.31 41.25 -67.68
CA LYS A 166 23.08 42.61 -68.21
C LYS A 166 24.36 43.46 -68.19
N GLU A 167 25.14 43.39 -67.12
CA GLU A 167 26.39 44.14 -66.97
C GLU A 167 27.46 43.64 -67.95
N TYR A 168 27.59 42.32 -68.09
CA TYR A 168 28.47 41.69 -69.07
C TYR A 168 28.09 42.06 -70.51
N GLN A 169 26.79 42.13 -70.83
CA GLN A 169 26.30 42.60 -72.13
C GLN A 169 26.72 44.06 -72.42
N LYS A 170 26.73 44.94 -71.40
CA LYS A 170 27.14 46.35 -71.56
C LYS A 170 28.64 46.49 -71.82
N LEU A 171 29.46 45.57 -71.32
CA LEU A 171 30.92 45.54 -71.52
C LEU A 171 31.36 44.94 -72.86
N LYS A 172 30.43 44.34 -73.63
CA LYS A 172 30.68 43.76 -74.96
C LYS A 172 30.51 44.75 -76.12
N VAL A 173 30.31 46.04 -75.83
CA VAL A 173 30.32 47.17 -76.78
C VAL A 173 31.65 47.89 -76.68
#